data_AF-A0A1Y2WB05-F1
#
_entry.id   AF-A0A1Y2WB05-F1
#
_cell.length_a   1.000
_cell.length_b   1.000
_cell.length_c   1.000
_cell.angle_alpha   90.00
_cell.angle_beta   90.00
_cell.angle_gamma   90.00
#
_symmetry.space_group_name_H-M   'P 1'
#
loop_
_entity.id
_entity.type
_entity.pdbx_description
1 polymer ?
#
loop_
_entity_poly.entity_id
_entity_poly.type
_entity_poly.pdbx_seq_one_letter_code
_entity_poly.pdbx_strand_id
1 'polypeptide(L)'
;MVEGLHREVRKVRKLQKGPLPARVLDVGNKPTDPVKLLVTNQQQDTYACLSHCWGNPKKGQPEPIALTIRNETSFKNGIALDNLPKNYQDAIRFCRLLEIRYLWIDALCIIQDSIEDWACESLKMGSYYGSCTICLAATRSPDRDGGFQPIKARMEYQVSGTDGPGNCILITEKPPQIPHFWVAKQFPYDKYYPLLI
;
A
#
# COMPACT_ATOMS: atom_id res chain seq x y z
N MET A 1 -26.54 -10.09 -1.11
CA MET A 1 -25.23 -10.74 -0.89
C MET A 1 -24.09 -9.75 -0.60
N VAL A 2 -24.36 -8.44 -0.42
CA VAL A 2 -23.34 -7.40 -0.19
C VAL A 2 -23.33 -6.90 1.28
N GLU A 3 -24.35 -7.24 2.06
CA GLU A 3 -24.47 -6.82 3.47
C GLU A 3 -23.75 -7.75 4.46
N GLY A 4 -23.44 -8.98 4.05
CA GLY A 4 -22.75 -9.97 4.91
C GLY A 4 -21.28 -9.63 5.15
N LEU A 5 -20.58 -9.13 4.13
CA LEU A 5 -19.16 -8.77 4.21
C LEU A 5 -18.92 -7.57 5.15
N HIS A 6 -19.85 -6.60 5.18
CA HIS A 6 -19.79 -5.45 6.10
C HIS A 6 -19.90 -5.85 7.58
N ARG A 7 -20.54 -6.99 7.89
CA ARG A 7 -20.80 -7.40 9.27
C ARG A 7 -19.66 -8.24 9.86
N GLU A 8 -18.90 -8.98 9.05
CA GLU A 8 -17.70 -9.71 9.49
C GLU A 8 -16.46 -8.81 9.63
N VAL A 9 -16.31 -7.78 8.80
CA VAL A 9 -15.24 -6.77 8.97
C VAL A 9 -15.44 -5.95 10.27
N ARG A 10 -16.68 -5.78 10.73
CA ARG A 10 -17.02 -5.10 12.00
C ARG A 10 -16.65 -5.86 13.28
N LYS A 11 -16.22 -7.13 13.19
CA LYS A 11 -15.66 -7.88 14.33
C LYS A 11 -14.13 -7.88 14.35
N VAL A 12 -13.48 -7.10 13.48
CA VAL A 12 -12.05 -6.85 13.55
C VAL A 12 -11.81 -5.90 14.73
N ARG A 13 -10.87 -6.27 15.60
CA ARG A 13 -10.37 -5.49 16.74
C ARG A 13 -10.35 -3.99 16.39
N LYS A 14 -10.82 -3.12 17.30
CA LYS A 14 -10.60 -1.67 17.19
C LYS A 14 -9.14 -1.44 16.78
N LEU A 15 -8.93 -0.91 15.58
CA LEU A 15 -7.60 -0.61 15.07
C LEU A 15 -6.92 0.33 16.08
N GLN A 16 -5.78 -0.10 16.61
CA GLN A 16 -5.12 0.63 17.68
C GLN A 16 -4.44 1.86 17.08
N LYS A 17 -4.75 3.05 17.62
CA LYS A 17 -4.12 4.30 17.20
C LYS A 17 -2.65 4.31 17.65
N GLY A 18 -1.78 4.78 16.78
CA GLY A 18 -0.35 4.95 17.03
C GLY A 18 0.11 6.36 16.65
N PRO A 19 1.37 6.72 16.94
CA PRO A 19 1.93 8.00 16.52
C PRO A 19 1.93 8.09 14.99
N LEU A 20 1.42 9.19 14.46
CA LEU A 20 1.46 9.45 13.03
C LEU A 20 2.87 9.90 12.60
N PRO A 21 3.26 9.59 11.34
CA PRO A 21 4.43 10.21 10.71
C PRO A 21 4.34 11.73 10.69
N ALA A 22 5.46 12.44 10.51
CA ALA A 22 5.48 13.91 10.52
C ALA A 22 4.49 14.52 9.53
N ARG A 23 4.32 13.85 8.38
CA ARG A 23 3.33 14.14 7.36
C ARG A 23 2.63 12.88 6.89
N VAL A 24 1.35 12.99 6.57
CA VAL A 24 0.53 11.93 5.96
C VAL A 24 -0.36 12.52 4.88
N LEU A 25 -0.86 11.68 3.99
CA LEU A 25 -2.00 12.02 3.14
C LEU A 25 -3.29 11.77 3.92
N ASP A 26 -4.10 12.81 4.10
CA ASP A 26 -5.51 12.69 4.45
C ASP A 26 -6.28 12.32 3.18
N VAL A 27 -6.75 11.08 3.13
CA VAL A 27 -7.46 10.55 1.96
C VAL A 27 -8.98 10.68 2.10
N GLY A 28 -9.47 11.22 3.22
CA GLY A 28 -10.89 11.26 3.55
C GLY A 28 -11.52 9.87 3.67
N ASN A 29 -12.85 9.85 3.78
CA ASN A 29 -13.62 8.62 3.95
C ASN A 29 -14.50 8.31 2.72
N LYS A 30 -14.85 9.34 1.95
CA LYS A 30 -15.74 9.23 0.78
C LYS A 30 -14.96 9.31 -0.53
N PRO A 31 -15.48 8.72 -1.63
CA PRO A 31 -14.86 8.83 -2.95
C PRO A 31 -14.59 10.26 -3.40
N THR A 32 -15.49 11.19 -3.05
CA THR A 32 -15.44 12.61 -3.40
C THR A 32 -14.56 13.46 -2.49
N ASP A 33 -14.07 12.90 -1.38
CA ASP A 33 -13.24 13.68 -0.46
C ASP A 33 -11.89 14.00 -1.12
N PRO A 34 -11.38 15.23 -0.94
CA PRO A 34 -10.09 15.61 -1.49
C PRO A 34 -8.96 14.87 -0.79
N VAL A 35 -7.91 14.54 -1.53
CA VAL A 35 -6.65 14.01 -0.96
C VAL A 35 -5.77 15.20 -0.61
N LYS A 36 -5.26 15.28 0.63
CA LYS A 36 -4.46 16.43 1.09
C LYS A 36 -3.23 15.97 1.85
N LEU A 37 -2.12 16.67 1.68
CA LEU A 37 -0.97 16.54 2.58
C LEU A 37 -1.30 17.21 3.92
N LEU A 38 -1.10 16.48 5.02
CA LEU A 38 -1.34 16.96 6.37
C LEU A 38 -0.04 16.86 7.18
N VAL A 39 0.34 17.95 7.84
CA VAL A 39 1.38 17.93 8.89
C VAL A 39 0.70 17.53 10.19
N THR A 40 1.17 16.46 10.82
CA THR A 40 0.42 15.79 11.90
C THR A 40 0.72 16.34 13.28
N ASN A 41 1.80 17.09 13.47
CA ASN A 41 2.22 17.66 14.75
C ASN A 41 2.18 16.63 15.91
N GLN A 42 2.67 15.41 15.66
CA GLN A 42 2.73 14.29 16.63
C GLN A 42 1.36 13.77 17.10
N GLN A 43 0.30 13.98 16.31
CA GLN A 43 -0.99 13.36 16.55
C GLN A 43 -0.92 11.83 16.52
N GLN A 44 -1.92 11.19 17.14
CA GLN A 44 -2.08 9.74 17.12
C GLN A 44 -3.33 9.34 16.36
N ASP A 45 -3.18 8.45 15.39
CA ASP A 45 -4.28 7.81 14.71
C ASP A 45 -3.85 6.50 14.03
N THR A 46 -4.80 5.83 13.37
CA THR A 46 -4.50 4.71 12.48
C THR A 46 -4.12 5.23 11.10
N TYR A 47 -3.09 4.65 10.50
CA TYR A 47 -2.66 4.99 9.14
C TYR A 47 -2.16 3.75 8.42
N ALA A 48 -2.25 3.79 7.10
CA ALA A 48 -1.64 2.81 6.22
C ALA A 48 -0.30 3.31 5.70
N CYS A 49 0.59 2.41 5.32
CA CYS A 49 1.76 2.71 4.49
C CYS A 49 1.59 2.09 3.11
N LEU A 50 2.16 2.71 2.07
CA LEU A 50 2.30 2.11 0.74
C LEU A 50 3.77 1.83 0.45
N SER A 51 4.14 0.55 0.39
CA SER A 51 5.41 0.11 -0.17
C SER A 51 5.26 -0.09 -1.69
N HIS A 52 6.02 0.66 -2.46
CA HIS A 52 5.95 0.66 -3.91
C HIS A 52 7.28 1.03 -4.56
N CYS A 53 7.46 0.60 -5.81
CA CYS A 53 8.52 1.11 -6.66
C CYS A 53 8.09 2.46 -7.23
N TRP A 54 8.91 3.50 -7.04
CA TRP A 54 8.64 4.84 -7.59
C TRP A 54 8.62 4.83 -9.13
N GLY A 55 9.36 3.89 -9.72
CA GLY A 55 9.55 3.76 -11.15
C GLY A 55 10.55 4.78 -11.70
N ASN A 56 11.18 4.45 -12.82
CA ASN A 56 12.04 5.39 -13.53
C ASN A 56 11.22 6.18 -14.55
N PRO A 57 11.51 7.47 -14.78
CA PRO A 57 10.92 8.21 -15.88
C PRO A 57 11.20 7.50 -17.20
N LYS A 58 10.14 7.06 -17.89
CA LYS A 58 10.26 6.49 -19.24
C LYS A 58 10.36 7.65 -20.24
N LYS A 59 11.12 7.47 -21.31
CA LYS A 59 11.30 8.49 -22.36
C LYS A 59 9.93 8.97 -22.87
N GLY A 60 9.68 10.27 -22.75
CA GLY A 60 8.41 10.88 -23.16
C GLY A 60 7.28 10.84 -22.14
N GLN A 61 7.53 10.37 -20.91
CA GLN A 61 6.57 10.44 -19.80
C GLN A 61 6.98 11.51 -18.77
N PRO A 62 6.02 12.13 -18.06
CA PRO A 62 6.30 13.06 -16.99
C PRO A 62 7.02 12.35 -15.83
N GLU A 63 7.79 13.10 -15.04
CA GLU A 63 8.51 12.58 -13.87
C GLU A 63 7.57 11.93 -12.81
N PRO A 64 8.09 11.03 -11.96
CA PRO A 64 7.47 10.61 -10.70
C PRO A 64 6.87 11.80 -9.94
N ILE A 65 5.60 11.70 -9.54
CA ILE A 65 5.02 12.70 -8.66
C ILE A 65 5.69 12.55 -7.29
N ALA A 66 6.22 13.65 -6.78
CA ALA A 66 6.95 13.69 -5.53
C ALA A 66 6.62 14.98 -4.77
N LEU A 67 6.64 14.92 -3.45
CA LEU A 67 6.57 16.11 -2.61
C LEU A 67 7.90 16.87 -2.72
N THR A 68 7.79 18.16 -3.01
CA THR A 68 8.91 19.10 -3.10
C THR A 68 8.56 20.37 -2.34
N ILE A 69 9.57 21.18 -1.99
CA ILE A 69 9.38 22.47 -1.32
C ILE A 69 8.39 23.34 -2.11
N ARG A 70 8.46 23.30 -3.44
CA ARG A 70 7.63 24.13 -4.33
C ARG A 70 6.15 23.72 -4.35
N ASN A 71 5.85 22.42 -4.22
CA ASN A 71 4.49 21.91 -4.36
C ASN A 71 3.81 21.59 -3.02
N GLU A 72 4.53 21.69 -1.90
CA GLU A 72 4.01 21.40 -0.56
C GLU A 72 2.69 22.13 -0.25
N THR A 73 2.64 23.44 -0.51
CA THR A 73 1.43 24.25 -0.28
C THR A 73 0.27 23.81 -1.16
N SER A 74 0.55 23.45 -2.42
CA SER A 74 -0.47 22.92 -3.34
C SER A 74 -1.02 21.59 -2.84
N PHE A 75 -0.15 20.68 -2.40
CA PHE A 75 -0.55 19.37 -1.87
C PHE A 75 -1.37 19.48 -0.58
N LYS A 76 -1.08 20.48 0.28
CA LYS A 76 -1.90 20.81 1.46
C LYS A 76 -3.30 21.29 1.08
N ASN A 77 -3.43 22.03 -0.03
CA ASN A 77 -4.73 22.53 -0.52
C ASN A 77 -5.57 21.43 -1.18
N GLY A 78 -4.92 20.46 -1.83
CA GLY A 78 -5.56 19.27 -2.36
C GLY A 78 -4.90 18.75 -3.62
N ILE A 79 -4.94 17.44 -3.77
CA ILE A 79 -4.46 16.71 -4.94
C ILE A 79 -5.66 15.99 -5.54
N ALA A 80 -5.94 16.24 -6.82
CA ALA A 80 -6.96 15.50 -7.54
C ALA A 80 -6.52 14.03 -7.65
N LEU A 81 -7.41 13.10 -7.26
CA LEU A 81 -7.12 11.67 -7.25
C LEU A 81 -6.66 11.18 -8.64
N ASP A 82 -7.27 11.70 -9.70
CA ASP A 82 -6.97 11.32 -11.09
C ASP A 82 -5.58 11.80 -11.56
N ASN A 83 -4.97 12.75 -10.85
CA ASN A 83 -3.59 13.20 -11.12
C ASN A 83 -2.54 12.30 -10.47
N LEU A 84 -2.95 11.35 -9.61
CA LEU A 84 -2.04 10.43 -8.95
C LEU A 84 -1.81 9.16 -9.81
N PRO A 85 -0.61 8.55 -9.74
CA PRO A 85 -0.36 7.24 -10.33
C PRO A 85 -1.37 6.19 -9.87
N LYS A 86 -1.62 5.19 -10.72
CA LYS A 86 -2.64 4.15 -10.45
C LYS A 86 -2.39 3.41 -9.13
N ASN A 87 -1.14 3.14 -8.76
CA ASN A 87 -0.81 2.52 -7.47
C ASN A 87 -1.32 3.34 -6.29
N TYR A 88 -1.23 4.66 -6.38
CA TYR A 88 -1.65 5.56 -5.31
C TYR A 88 -3.18 5.66 -5.29
N GLN A 89 -3.82 5.72 -6.45
CA GLN A 89 -5.28 5.71 -6.55
C GLN A 89 -5.87 4.44 -5.92
N ASP A 90 -5.31 3.27 -6.21
CA ASP A 90 -5.77 2.01 -5.67
C ASP A 90 -5.51 1.91 -4.17
N ALA A 91 -4.34 2.35 -3.69
CA ALA A 91 -4.05 2.44 -2.27
C ALA A 91 -5.04 3.34 -1.52
N ILE A 92 -5.38 4.51 -2.08
CA ILE A 92 -6.36 5.45 -1.52
C ILE A 92 -7.76 4.83 -1.47
N ARG A 93 -8.20 4.19 -2.54
CA ARG A 93 -9.49 3.48 -2.58
C ARG A 93 -9.54 2.38 -1.51
N PHE A 94 -8.46 1.62 -1.36
CA PHE A 94 -8.36 0.56 -0.36
C PHE A 94 -8.40 1.10 1.06
N CYS A 95 -7.67 2.19 1.34
CA CYS A 95 -7.70 2.88 2.63
C CYS A 95 -9.13 3.32 3.00
N ARG A 96 -9.86 3.94 2.04
CA ARG A 96 -11.26 4.35 2.23
C ARG A 96 -12.19 3.16 2.52
N LEU A 97 -12.01 2.04 1.82
CA LEU A 97 -12.79 0.81 2.06
C LEU A 97 -12.54 0.20 3.44
N LEU A 98 -11.33 0.37 3.98
CA LEU A 98 -10.95 -0.10 5.31
C LEU A 98 -11.20 0.93 6.41
N GLU A 99 -11.84 2.06 6.10
CA GLU A 99 -12.06 3.18 7.04
C GLU A 99 -10.75 3.72 7.66
N ILE A 100 -9.63 3.63 6.92
CA ILE A 100 -8.33 4.21 7.30
C ILE A 100 -8.17 5.53 6.56
N ARG A 101 -8.24 6.64 7.31
CA ARG A 101 -8.23 8.00 6.74
C ARG A 101 -6.83 8.49 6.32
N TYR A 102 -5.77 7.96 6.93
CA TYR A 102 -4.42 8.45 6.70
C TYR A 102 -3.56 7.42 5.97
N LEU A 103 -2.85 7.89 4.96
CA LEU A 103 -1.93 7.08 4.16
C LEU A 103 -0.57 7.74 4.12
N TRP A 104 0.48 6.97 4.40
CA TRP A 104 1.85 7.39 4.27
C TRP A 104 2.48 6.77 3.02
N ILE A 105 3.03 7.64 2.17
CA ILE A 105 3.77 7.28 0.96
C ILE A 105 5.05 8.12 1.01
N ASP A 106 6.21 7.48 1.06
CA ASP A 106 7.52 8.14 1.11
C ASP A 106 7.66 9.25 0.05
N ALA A 107 7.31 8.96 -1.21
CA ALA A 107 7.35 9.91 -2.31
C ALA A 107 6.50 11.18 -2.08
N LEU A 108 5.39 11.08 -1.33
CA LEU A 108 4.45 12.19 -1.11
C LEU A 108 4.45 12.76 0.31
N CYS A 109 5.15 12.13 1.26
CA CYS A 109 5.20 12.53 2.67
C CYS A 109 6.60 13.00 3.12
N ILE A 110 7.62 12.81 2.30
CA ILE A 110 8.99 13.32 2.51
C ILE A 110 9.28 14.36 1.43
N ILE A 111 9.89 15.49 1.80
CA ILE A 111 10.28 16.54 0.84
C ILE A 111 11.54 16.08 0.11
N GLN A 112 11.39 15.65 -1.14
CA GLN A 112 12.44 14.95 -1.89
C GLN A 112 13.60 15.85 -2.35
N ASP A 113 13.36 17.15 -2.46
CA ASP A 113 14.37 18.15 -2.82
C ASP A 113 15.00 18.86 -1.61
N SER A 114 14.73 18.39 -0.38
CA SER A 114 15.41 18.85 0.85
C SER A 114 16.27 17.74 1.44
N ILE A 115 17.58 17.97 1.49
CA ILE A 115 18.55 17.03 2.08
C ILE A 115 18.27 16.87 3.58
N GLU A 116 17.94 17.97 4.25
CA GLU A 116 17.69 18.01 5.69
C GLU A 116 16.42 17.24 6.07
N ASP A 117 15.31 17.46 5.34
CA ASP A 117 14.05 16.74 5.59
C ASP A 117 14.21 15.25 5.28
N TRP A 118 14.84 14.92 4.15
CA TRP A 118 15.10 13.52 3.79
C TRP A 118 15.97 12.81 4.84
N ALA A 119 17.03 13.44 5.34
CA ALA A 119 17.88 12.87 6.37
C ALA A 119 17.11 12.66 7.69
N CYS A 120 16.21 13.58 8.05
CA CYS A 120 15.40 13.44 9.26
C CYS A 120 14.35 12.33 9.15
N GLU A 121 13.66 12.23 8.01
CA GLU A 121 12.55 11.30 7.83
C GLU A 121 13.02 9.88 7.47
N SER A 122 14.12 9.74 6.72
CA SER A 122 14.69 8.42 6.38
C SER A 122 15.07 7.61 7.63
N LEU A 123 15.61 8.28 8.66
CA LEU A 123 15.92 7.67 9.96
C LEU A 123 14.67 7.15 10.70
N LYS A 124 13.49 7.70 10.40
CA LYS A 124 12.21 7.34 11.02
C LYS A 124 11.39 6.37 10.17
N MET A 125 11.76 6.11 8.91
CA MET A 125 10.98 5.23 8.02
C MET A 125 10.68 3.87 8.66
N GLY A 126 11.67 3.26 9.34
CA GLY A 126 11.47 1.99 10.04
C GLY A 126 10.37 2.05 11.10
N SER A 127 10.26 3.16 11.84
CA SER A 127 9.20 3.33 12.84
C SER A 127 7.84 3.62 12.18
N TYR A 128 7.82 4.29 11.03
CA TYR A 128 6.60 4.54 10.26
C TYR A 128 6.02 3.25 9.69
N TYR A 129 6.84 2.41 9.06
CA TYR A 129 6.38 1.09 8.63
C TYR A 129 6.02 0.19 9.80
N GLY A 130 6.80 0.20 10.89
CA GLY A 130 6.55 -0.63 12.07
C GLY A 130 5.32 -0.24 12.90
N SER A 131 4.86 1.01 12.79
CA SER A 131 3.71 1.52 13.56
C SER A 131 2.44 1.68 12.72
N CYS A 132 2.50 1.40 11.42
CA CYS A 132 1.32 1.48 10.57
C CYS A 132 0.31 0.37 10.88
N THR A 133 -0.97 0.65 10.67
CA THR A 133 -2.05 -0.32 10.86
C THR A 133 -2.04 -1.39 9.78
N ILE A 134 -1.69 -1.00 8.56
CA ILE A 134 -1.57 -1.89 7.41
C ILE A 134 -0.50 -1.35 6.45
N CYS A 135 0.34 -2.23 5.93
CA CYS A 135 1.24 -1.93 4.82
C CYS A 135 0.64 -2.52 3.54
N LEU A 136 0.36 -1.67 2.55
CA LEU A 136 -0.04 -2.07 1.22
C LEU A 136 1.22 -2.21 0.37
N ALA A 137 1.40 -3.37 -0.27
CA ALA A 137 2.58 -3.64 -1.07
C ALA A 137 2.20 -3.84 -2.55
N ALA A 138 2.67 -2.94 -3.42
CA ALA A 138 2.41 -3.00 -4.87
C ALA A 138 3.42 -3.92 -5.61
N THR A 139 3.63 -5.14 -5.09
CA THR A 139 4.76 -6.04 -5.46
C THR A 139 4.75 -6.55 -6.90
N ARG A 140 3.60 -6.56 -7.58
CA ARG A 140 3.45 -7.03 -8.97
C ARG A 140 3.40 -5.90 -10.00
N SER A 141 3.52 -4.66 -9.56
CA SER A 141 3.55 -3.51 -10.45
C SER A 141 4.99 -3.23 -10.88
N PRO A 142 5.36 -3.37 -12.16
CA PRO A 142 6.73 -3.13 -12.61
C PRO A 142 7.13 -1.65 -12.48
N ASP A 143 6.15 -0.75 -12.33
CA ASP A 143 6.31 0.68 -12.16
C ASP A 143 5.14 1.27 -11.33
N ARG A 144 5.11 2.59 -11.15
CA ARG A 144 4.05 3.30 -10.41
C ARG A 144 2.66 3.26 -11.06
N ASP A 145 2.57 2.88 -12.34
CA ASP A 145 1.34 2.95 -13.15
C ASP A 145 0.70 1.58 -13.39
N GLY A 146 1.29 0.49 -12.90
CA GLY A 146 0.73 -0.86 -13.07
C GLY A 146 -0.53 -1.12 -12.23
N GLY A 147 -0.79 -0.36 -11.16
CA GLY A 147 -1.95 -0.54 -10.28
C GLY A 147 -1.86 -1.78 -9.40
N PHE A 148 -2.89 -2.00 -8.58
CA PHE A 148 -3.03 -3.23 -7.79
C PHE A 148 -3.54 -4.34 -8.73
N GLN A 149 -2.59 -5.04 -9.36
CA GLN A 149 -2.90 -6.11 -10.30
C GLN A 149 -3.60 -7.26 -9.56
N PRO A 150 -4.83 -7.65 -9.94
CA PRO A 150 -5.48 -8.80 -9.36
C PRO A 150 -4.65 -10.05 -9.62
N ILE A 151 -4.56 -10.93 -8.63
CA ILE A 151 -4.01 -12.27 -8.83
C ILE A 151 -4.97 -12.99 -9.80
N LYS A 152 -4.59 -13.09 -11.07
CA LYS A 152 -5.35 -13.87 -12.07
C LYS A 152 -5.17 -15.39 -11.92
N ALA A 153 -4.33 -15.85 -11.00
CA ALA A 153 -3.99 -17.26 -10.89
C ALA A 153 -4.79 -17.94 -9.78
N ARG A 154 -5.85 -18.66 -10.17
CA ARG A 154 -6.05 -19.99 -9.63
C ARG A 154 -4.78 -20.77 -10.00
N MET A 155 -3.94 -21.13 -9.04
CA MET A 155 -2.75 -21.94 -9.36
C MET A 155 -3.25 -23.36 -9.63
N GLU A 156 -3.17 -23.76 -10.90
CA GLU A 156 -3.47 -25.12 -11.35
C GLU A 156 -2.16 -25.89 -11.37
N TYR A 157 -2.05 -26.90 -10.51
CA TYR A 157 -0.90 -27.78 -10.49
C TYR A 157 -1.29 -29.09 -11.16
N GLN A 158 -0.60 -29.44 -12.24
CA GLN A 158 -0.71 -30.76 -12.85
C GLN A 158 0.37 -31.64 -12.23
N VAL A 159 -0.03 -32.59 -11.39
CA VAL A 159 0.90 -33.52 -10.73
C VAL A 159 0.73 -34.90 -11.36
N SER A 160 1.84 -35.44 -11.86
CA SER A 160 1.93 -36.81 -12.36
C SER A 160 2.47 -37.70 -11.24
N GLY A 161 1.66 -38.61 -10.70
CA GLY A 161 2.11 -39.63 -9.74
C GLY A 161 2.73 -40.84 -10.46
N THR A 162 3.68 -41.51 -9.83
CA THR A 162 4.33 -42.74 -10.34
C THR A 162 3.95 -43.93 -9.48
N ASP A 163 2.65 -44.19 -9.34
CA ASP A 163 2.15 -45.33 -8.60
C ASP A 163 0.77 -45.72 -9.18
N GLY A 164 0.78 -46.54 -10.24
CA GLY A 164 -0.44 -47.06 -10.87
C GLY A 164 -0.99 -46.21 -12.04
N PRO A 165 -1.97 -46.73 -12.80
CA PRO A 165 -2.18 -46.43 -14.21
C PRO A 165 -2.55 -44.97 -14.48
N GLY A 166 -1.56 -44.15 -14.85
CA GLY A 166 -1.61 -43.10 -15.88
C GLY A 166 -2.63 -41.96 -15.78
N ASN A 167 -3.43 -41.87 -14.74
CA ASN A 167 -4.48 -40.85 -14.65
C ASN A 167 -3.91 -39.52 -14.14
N CYS A 168 -3.92 -38.50 -15.01
CA CYS A 168 -3.65 -37.12 -14.63
C CYS A 168 -4.75 -36.63 -13.67
N ILE A 169 -4.37 -36.33 -12.42
CA ILE A 169 -5.28 -35.69 -11.47
C ILE A 169 -5.03 -34.17 -11.52
N LEU A 170 -6.07 -33.42 -11.85
CA LEU A 170 -6.03 -31.95 -11.81
C LEU A 170 -6.34 -31.49 -10.37
N ILE A 171 -5.37 -30.84 -9.74
CA ILE A 171 -5.55 -30.24 -8.42
C ILE A 171 -5.59 -28.72 -8.61
N THR A 172 -6.73 -28.11 -8.30
CA THR A 172 -6.85 -26.66 -8.25
C THR A 172 -6.72 -26.20 -6.81
N GLU A 173 -5.71 -25.38 -6.50
CA GLU A 173 -5.69 -24.70 -5.22
C GLU A 173 -6.77 -23.60 -5.24
N LYS A 174 -7.72 -23.68 -4.31
CA LYS A 174 -8.67 -22.58 -4.09
C LYS A 174 -7.82 -21.38 -3.64
N PRO A 175 -7.97 -20.17 -4.22
CA PRO A 175 -7.19 -19.02 -3.76
C PRO A 175 -7.34 -18.94 -2.24
N PRO A 176 -6.24 -18.85 -1.49
CA PRO A 176 -6.31 -18.89 -0.04
C PRO A 176 -7.29 -17.82 0.39
N GLN A 177 -8.32 -18.23 1.14
CA GLN A 177 -9.14 -17.30 1.91
C GLN A 177 -8.16 -16.48 2.74
N ILE A 178 -7.87 -15.23 2.36
CA ILE A 178 -6.78 -14.45 2.96
C ILE A 178 -7.11 -14.32 4.46
N PRO A 179 -6.44 -15.06 5.37
CA PRO A 179 -6.68 -14.91 6.78
C PRO A 179 -5.81 -13.75 7.24
N HIS A 180 -6.46 -12.82 7.92
CA HIS A 180 -5.94 -11.69 8.67
C HIS A 180 -4.43 -11.76 9.04
N PHE A 181 -3.67 -10.76 8.56
CA PHE A 181 -2.36 -10.14 8.93
C PHE A 181 -1.27 -10.84 9.79
N TRP A 182 -1.45 -12.03 10.36
CA TRP A 182 -0.52 -12.62 11.35
C TRP A 182 -0.05 -14.06 11.05
N VAL A 183 -0.26 -14.59 9.83
CA VAL A 183 0.15 -15.97 9.48
C VAL A 183 1.13 -16.03 8.30
N ALA A 184 1.96 -15.01 8.10
CA ALA A 184 3.05 -15.04 7.13
C ALA A 184 4.37 -15.44 7.82
N LYS A 185 4.54 -16.74 8.13
CA LYS A 185 5.81 -17.27 8.67
C LYS A 185 6.72 -17.93 7.61
N GLN A 186 6.41 -17.85 6.31
CA GLN A 186 7.10 -18.65 5.28
C GLN A 186 7.35 -17.92 3.96
N PHE A 187 7.90 -16.70 3.98
CA PHE A 187 8.54 -16.15 2.78
C PHE A 187 10.06 -16.12 2.95
N PRO A 188 10.84 -16.68 1.99
CA PRO A 188 12.30 -16.71 2.07
C PRO A 188 12.85 -15.29 1.88
N TYR A 189 13.60 -14.83 2.88
CA TYR A 189 14.02 -13.43 3.08
C TYR A 189 15.17 -12.93 2.17
N ASP A 190 15.70 -13.74 1.24
CA ASP A 190 17.09 -13.55 0.80
C ASP A 190 17.32 -13.10 -0.66
N LYS A 191 16.34 -12.49 -1.36
CA LYS A 191 16.63 -12.09 -2.76
C LYS A 191 16.19 -10.74 -3.28
N TYR A 192 15.50 -9.90 -2.51
CA TYR A 192 15.14 -8.57 -2.98
C TYR A 192 15.35 -7.53 -1.89
N TYR A 193 16.02 -6.46 -2.29
CA TYR A 193 16.56 -5.35 -1.52
C TYR A 193 15.66 -4.79 -0.40
N PRO A 194 16.28 -4.16 0.61
CA PRO A 194 15.79 -4.10 1.97
C PRO A 194 14.62 -3.12 2.11
N LEU A 195 13.77 -3.38 3.11
CA LEU A 195 12.59 -2.58 3.48
C LEU A 195 11.27 -2.95 2.77
N LEU A 196 11.15 -4.20 2.35
CA LEU A 196 9.87 -4.93 2.36
C LEU A 196 9.85 -5.78 3.63
N ILE A 197 9.22 -5.28 4.69
CA ILE A 197 8.88 -6.10 5.86
C ILE A 197 7.47 -6.66 5.65
#